data_AF-A0AA96MKN4-F1
#
_entry.id   AF-A0AA96MKN4-F1
#
_cell.length_a   1.000
_cell.length_b   1.000
_cell.length_c   1.000
_cell.angle_alpha   90.00
_cell.angle_beta   90.00
_cell.angle_gamma   90.00
#
_symmetry.space_group_name_H-M   'P 1'
#
loop_
_entity.id
_entity.type
_entity.pdbx_description
1 polymer ?
#
loop_
_entity_poly.entity_id
_entity_poly.type
_entity_poly.pdbx_seq_one_letter_code
_entity_poly.pdbx_strand_id
1 'polypeptide(L)'
;MRKIDWDKIKTRLDALLVLDEYLTDPSEDWIKLVIKTEEDYGLRYLIDNGSGDSLDVILTDKMILIKGLDHESSLSQFAADEWNQDIIDSFYKGLDEKYVSLYSEDQKDETTFLFDSFERFHEFVTDYYSITVDEDLLRKLYKDGFLSDLELNQLIQEN
;
A
#
# COMPACT_ATOMS: atom_id res chain seq x y z
N MET A 1 13.38 -8.60 17.80
CA MET A 1 13.32 -7.19 17.34
C MET A 1 13.11 -7.19 15.82
N ARG A 2 11.97 -6.73 15.32
CA ARG A 2 11.63 -6.82 13.88
C ARG A 2 11.60 -5.43 13.24
N LYS A 3 12.76 -4.84 12.94
CA LYS A 3 12.91 -3.57 12.20
C LYS A 3 12.34 -3.66 10.78
N ILE A 4 11.58 -2.66 10.30
CA ILE A 4 11.44 -2.44 8.85
C ILE A 4 12.75 -1.80 8.42
N ASP A 5 13.50 -2.60 7.71
CA ASP A 5 14.66 -2.17 7.01
C ASP A 5 14.18 -1.98 5.57
N TRP A 6 14.37 -0.80 4.99
CA TRP A 6 13.87 -0.50 3.65
C TRP A 6 14.51 -1.43 2.62
N ASP A 7 15.77 -1.80 2.83
CA ASP A 7 16.42 -2.86 2.08
C ASP A 7 15.70 -4.20 2.28
N LYS A 8 15.10 -4.45 3.45
CA LYS A 8 14.24 -5.63 3.66
C LYS A 8 12.88 -5.50 3.00
N ILE A 9 12.23 -4.34 2.88
CA ILE A 9 11.00 -4.23 2.08
C ILE A 9 11.32 -4.56 0.64
N LYS A 10 12.34 -3.89 0.08
CA LYS A 10 12.80 -4.19 -1.28
C LYS A 10 13.20 -5.67 -1.42
N THR A 11 13.96 -6.22 -0.47
CA THR A 11 14.35 -7.64 -0.47
C THR A 11 13.14 -8.57 -0.39
N ARG A 12 12.10 -8.23 0.38
CA ARG A 12 10.86 -9.02 0.48
C ARG A 12 10.07 -8.96 -0.82
N LEU A 13 9.94 -7.79 -1.44
CA LEU A 13 9.31 -7.63 -2.74
C LEU A 13 10.10 -8.34 -3.85
N ASP A 14 11.43 -8.22 -3.85
CA ASP A 14 12.32 -8.97 -4.74
C ASP A 14 12.22 -10.48 -4.49
N ALA A 15 12.03 -10.93 -3.25
CA ALA A 15 11.83 -12.34 -2.94
C ALA A 15 10.48 -12.85 -3.50
N LEU A 16 9.41 -12.06 -3.41
CA LEU A 16 8.13 -12.39 -4.04
C LEU A 16 8.29 -12.49 -5.56
N LEU A 17 8.97 -11.53 -6.19
CA LEU A 17 9.27 -11.55 -7.62
C LEU A 17 10.03 -12.84 -8.00
N VAL A 18 11.10 -13.19 -7.30
CA VAL A 18 11.89 -14.40 -7.60
C VAL A 18 11.05 -15.67 -7.46
N LEU A 19 10.15 -15.75 -6.48
CA LEU A 19 9.26 -16.88 -6.32
C LEU A 19 8.25 -16.97 -7.47
N ASP A 20 7.63 -15.86 -7.84
CA ASP A 20 6.68 -15.78 -8.94
C ASP A 20 7.34 -16.15 -10.28
N GLU A 21 8.53 -15.61 -10.56
CA GLU A 21 9.30 -15.95 -11.77
C GLU A 21 9.75 -17.42 -11.81
N TYR A 22 9.99 -18.04 -10.65
CA TYR A 22 10.37 -19.45 -10.58
C TYR A 22 9.17 -20.39 -10.79
N LEU A 23 7.98 -19.99 -10.32
CA LEU A 23 6.77 -20.80 -10.38
C LEU A 23 6.01 -20.63 -11.70
N THR A 24 6.17 -19.50 -12.37
CA THR A 24 5.50 -19.18 -13.64
C THR A 24 6.31 -19.67 -14.83
N ASP A 25 5.67 -20.37 -15.77
CA ASP A 25 6.31 -20.79 -17.02
C ASP A 25 6.75 -19.54 -17.80
N PRO A 26 8.00 -19.47 -18.31
CA PRO A 26 8.46 -18.30 -19.09
C PRO A 26 7.61 -17.98 -20.33
N SER A 27 6.86 -18.95 -20.85
CA SER A 27 5.92 -18.76 -21.97
C SER A 27 4.54 -18.24 -21.54
N GLU A 28 4.29 -18.18 -20.23
CA GLU A 28 3.07 -17.65 -19.61
C GLU A 28 3.39 -16.39 -18.80
N ASP A 29 4.22 -15.49 -19.33
CA ASP A 29 4.59 -14.23 -18.65
C ASP A 29 3.38 -13.35 -18.28
N TRP A 30 2.29 -13.47 -19.03
CA TRP A 30 1.02 -12.77 -18.83
C TRP A 30 0.24 -13.21 -17.59
N ILE A 31 0.59 -14.32 -16.92
CA ILE A 31 -0.01 -14.72 -15.63
C ILE A 31 0.86 -14.37 -14.43
N LYS A 32 1.99 -13.69 -14.62
CA LYS A 32 2.84 -13.27 -13.50
C LYS A 32 2.05 -12.39 -12.55
N LEU A 33 2.13 -12.72 -11.27
CA LEU A 33 1.44 -11.99 -10.21
C LEU A 33 2.26 -10.77 -9.76
N VAL A 34 3.58 -10.79 -9.96
CA VAL A 34 4.48 -9.73 -9.50
C VAL A 34 5.25 -9.15 -10.67
N ILE A 35 5.03 -7.87 -10.94
CA ILE A 35 5.73 -7.12 -11.97
C ILE A 35 6.59 -6.05 -11.29
N LYS A 36 7.88 -6.04 -11.64
CA LYS A 36 8.81 -5.00 -11.20
C LYS A 36 9.27 -4.18 -12.39
N THR A 37 9.13 -2.87 -12.31
CA THR A 37 9.66 -1.93 -13.30
C THR A 37 10.64 -0.96 -12.66
N GLU A 38 11.65 -0.58 -13.43
CA GLU A 38 12.59 0.49 -13.10
C GLU A 38 12.18 1.71 -13.91
N GLU A 39 11.76 2.75 -13.21
CA GLU A 39 11.21 3.99 -13.73
C GLU A 39 12.19 5.13 -13.45
N ASP A 40 12.03 6.27 -14.13
CA ASP A 40 12.90 7.44 -13.91
C ASP A 40 12.79 8.03 -12.49
N TYR A 41 11.66 7.79 -11.81
CA TYR A 41 11.39 8.20 -10.43
C TYR A 41 11.75 7.14 -9.37
N GLY A 42 12.12 5.92 -9.76
CA GLY A 42 12.48 4.85 -8.82
C GLY A 42 12.01 3.46 -9.23
N LEU A 43 11.71 2.61 -8.24
CA LEU A 43 11.25 1.23 -8.47
C LEU A 43 9.76 1.13 -8.23
N ARG A 44 9.04 0.43 -9.11
CA ARG A 44 7.62 0.11 -8.95
C ARG A 44 7.42 -1.40 -8.90
N TYR A 45 6.62 -1.85 -7.95
CA TYR A 45 6.20 -3.24 -7.80
C TYR A 45 4.68 -3.28 -7.88
N LEU A 46 4.15 -3.90 -8.93
CA LEU A 46 2.74 -4.24 -9.04
C LEU A 46 2.55 -5.69 -8.63
N ILE A 47 1.66 -5.93 -7.68
CA ILE A 47 1.27 -7.27 -7.23
C ILE A 47 -0.23 -7.40 -7.48
N ASP A 48 -0.62 -8.36 -8.29
CA ASP A 48 -2.03 -8.61 -8.64
C ASP A 48 -2.29 -10.11 -8.51
N ASN A 49 -3.29 -10.49 -7.71
CA ASN A 49 -3.64 -11.89 -7.49
C ASN A 49 -4.58 -12.46 -8.57
N GLY A 50 -4.94 -11.67 -9.59
CA GLY A 50 -5.86 -12.03 -10.67
C GLY A 50 -7.30 -12.29 -10.20
N SER A 51 -7.59 -12.00 -8.93
CA SER A 51 -8.85 -12.32 -8.24
C SER A 51 -9.56 -11.08 -7.72
N GLY A 52 -9.09 -9.89 -8.10
CA GLY A 52 -9.69 -8.60 -7.74
C GLY A 52 -8.94 -7.81 -6.67
N ASP A 53 -7.83 -8.33 -6.15
CA ASP A 53 -6.98 -7.60 -5.20
C ASP A 53 -5.64 -7.27 -5.83
N SER A 54 -5.23 -6.01 -5.69
CA SER A 54 -3.94 -5.54 -6.19
C SER A 54 -3.26 -4.59 -5.20
N LEU A 55 -1.93 -4.58 -5.27
CA LEU A 55 -1.06 -3.71 -4.48
C LEU A 55 -0.01 -3.11 -5.41
N ASP A 56 0.10 -1.79 -5.40
CA ASP A 56 1.11 -1.05 -6.13
C ASP A 56 2.03 -0.32 -5.14
N VAL A 57 3.32 -0.66 -5.18
CA VAL A 57 4.34 -0.11 -4.28
C VAL A 57 5.39 0.61 -5.11
N ILE A 58 5.46 1.93 -4.94
CA ILE A 58 6.44 2.78 -5.61
C ILE A 58 7.45 3.28 -4.59
N LEU A 59 8.71 2.89 -4.79
CA LEU A 59 9.85 3.31 -3.97
C LEU A 59 10.61 4.41 -4.72
N THR A 60 10.58 5.63 -4.19
CA THR A 60 11.33 6.77 -4.72
C THR A 60 12.48 7.17 -3.80
N ASP A 61 13.30 8.13 -4.22
CA ASP A 61 14.36 8.72 -3.38
C ASP A 61 13.81 9.50 -2.17
N LYS A 62 12.55 9.96 -2.23
CA LYS A 62 11.94 10.86 -1.24
C LYS A 62 10.86 10.22 -0.39
N MET A 63 10.14 9.24 -0.92
CA MET A 63 9.00 8.62 -0.26
C MET A 63 8.68 7.24 -0.82
N ILE A 64 7.77 6.57 -0.13
CA ILE A 64 7.15 5.33 -0.58
C ILE A 64 5.67 5.61 -0.74
N LEU A 65 5.14 5.27 -1.92
CA LEU A 65 3.73 5.34 -2.23
C LEU A 65 3.19 3.91 -2.26
N ILE A 66 2.13 3.66 -1.49
CA ILE A 66 1.44 2.36 -1.48
C ILE A 66 -0.02 2.61 -1.82
N LYS A 67 -0.47 2.08 -2.95
CA LYS A 67 -1.88 2.03 -3.36
C LYS A 67 -2.35 0.59 -3.31
N GLY A 68 -3.58 0.34 -2.87
CA GLY A 68 -4.20 -0.96 -3.05
C GLY A 68 -5.62 -0.89 -3.57
N LEU A 69 -6.03 -2.00 -4.17
CA LEU A 69 -7.40 -2.38 -4.45
C LEU A 69 -7.72 -3.60 -3.60
N ASP A 70 -8.80 -3.51 -2.84
CA ASP A 70 -9.37 -4.61 -2.07
C ASP A 70 -10.84 -4.68 -2.47
N HIS A 71 -11.20 -5.69 -3.26
CA HIS A 71 -12.56 -5.82 -3.78
C HIS A 71 -13.60 -5.99 -2.66
N GLU A 72 -13.19 -6.54 -1.51
CA GLU A 72 -14.07 -6.79 -0.36
C GLU A 72 -14.17 -5.59 0.58
N SER A 73 -13.31 -4.57 0.39
CA SER A 73 -13.34 -3.36 1.19
C SER A 73 -14.60 -2.54 0.95
N SER A 74 -15.21 -2.05 2.04
CA SER A 74 -16.33 -1.10 1.97
C SER A 74 -15.95 0.25 1.36
N LEU A 75 -14.66 0.54 1.21
CA LEU A 75 -14.15 1.73 0.52
C LEU A 75 -14.10 1.54 -1.00
N SER A 76 -14.19 0.30 -1.49
CA SER A 76 -14.24 0.01 -2.93
C SER A 76 -15.52 0.56 -3.56
N GLN A 77 -15.37 1.48 -4.50
CA GLN A 77 -16.51 2.05 -5.23
C GLN A 77 -17.13 1.05 -6.21
N PHE A 78 -16.42 -0.04 -6.55
CA PHE A 78 -16.97 -1.15 -7.32
C PHE A 78 -17.94 -2.01 -6.50
N ALA A 79 -17.79 -2.04 -5.17
CA ALA A 79 -18.66 -2.77 -4.27
C ALA A 79 -19.79 -1.90 -3.68
N ALA A 80 -19.79 -0.60 -3.93
CA ALA A 80 -20.77 0.35 -3.40
C ALA A 80 -22.11 0.29 -4.17
N ASP A 81 -23.21 0.49 -3.45
CA ASP A 81 -24.56 0.55 -4.05
C ASP A 81 -24.71 1.73 -5.02
N GLU A 82 -24.06 2.86 -4.73
CA GLU A 82 -24.01 4.05 -5.58
C GLU A 82 -22.56 4.56 -5.66
N TRP A 83 -22.13 4.93 -6.87
CA TRP A 83 -20.80 5.46 -7.11
C TRP A 83 -20.59 6.81 -6.42
N ASN A 84 -19.52 6.94 -5.63
CA ASN A 84 -19.14 8.20 -4.99
C ASN A 84 -17.70 8.61 -5.34
N GLN A 85 -17.57 9.52 -6.31
CA GLN A 85 -16.27 10.03 -6.76
C GLN A 85 -15.49 10.77 -5.67
N ASP A 86 -16.17 11.41 -4.71
CA ASP A 86 -15.51 12.18 -3.66
C ASP A 86 -14.62 11.28 -2.77
N ILE A 87 -14.96 9.98 -2.65
CA ILE A 87 -14.13 9.01 -1.93
C ILE A 87 -12.83 8.78 -2.68
N ILE A 88 -12.89 8.55 -4.00
CA ILE A 88 -11.70 8.36 -4.84
C ILE A 88 -10.81 9.61 -4.81
N ASP A 89 -11.40 10.79 -5.01
CA ASP A 89 -10.69 12.07 -5.01
C ASP A 89 -10.02 12.34 -3.66
N SER A 90 -10.60 11.88 -2.55
CA SER A 90 -10.05 12.05 -1.21
C SER A 90 -8.70 11.32 -1.02
N PHE A 91 -8.50 10.17 -1.67
CA PHE A 91 -7.23 9.45 -1.62
C PHE A 91 -6.09 10.26 -2.25
N TYR A 92 -6.35 10.97 -3.33
CA TYR A 92 -5.34 11.73 -4.06
C TYR A 92 -5.21 13.19 -3.61
N LYS A 93 -6.13 13.68 -2.78
CA LYS A 93 -6.15 15.08 -2.31
C LYS A 93 -4.84 15.47 -1.60
N GLY A 94 -4.20 16.55 -2.04
CA GLY A 94 -3.00 17.09 -1.41
C GLY A 94 -1.71 16.35 -1.76
N LEU A 95 -1.77 15.29 -2.57
CA LEU A 95 -0.60 14.67 -3.19
C LEU A 95 -0.09 15.58 -4.31
N ASP A 96 1.24 15.63 -4.50
CA ASP A 96 1.86 16.36 -5.61
C ASP A 96 1.37 15.79 -6.95
N GLU A 97 1.03 16.68 -7.90
CA GLU A 97 0.47 16.34 -9.22
C GLU A 97 1.30 15.28 -9.94
N LYS A 98 2.64 15.33 -9.82
CA LYS A 98 3.52 14.35 -10.45
C LYS A 98 3.29 12.91 -9.96
N TYR A 99 2.87 12.73 -8.71
CA TYR A 99 2.58 11.41 -8.15
C TYR A 99 1.14 11.00 -8.48
N VAL A 100 0.21 11.95 -8.54
CA VAL A 100 -1.16 11.71 -9.01
C VAL A 100 -1.15 11.24 -10.47
N SER A 101 -0.25 11.79 -11.31
CA SER A 101 -0.12 11.42 -12.72
C SER A 101 0.50 10.04 -12.96
N LEU A 102 0.93 9.31 -11.92
CA LEU A 102 1.44 7.94 -12.04
C LEU A 102 0.32 6.91 -12.30
N TYR A 103 -0.94 7.33 -12.12
CA TYR A 103 -2.13 6.51 -12.31
C TYR A 103 -3.03 7.13 -13.36
N SER A 104 -3.56 6.30 -14.27
CA SER A 104 -4.69 6.68 -15.12
C SER A 104 -5.96 6.89 -14.29
N GLU A 105 -6.99 7.52 -14.85
CA GLU A 105 -8.28 7.67 -14.16
C GLU A 105 -8.87 6.29 -13.76
N ASP A 106 -8.87 5.32 -14.67
CA ASP A 106 -9.32 3.95 -14.38
C ASP A 106 -8.55 3.31 -13.21
N GLN A 107 -7.23 3.56 -13.11
CA GLN A 107 -6.43 3.06 -11.99
C GLN A 107 -6.77 3.77 -10.68
N LYS A 108 -7.13 5.05 -10.72
CA LYS A 108 -7.55 5.81 -9.53
C LYS A 108 -8.87 5.30 -8.99
N ASP A 109 -9.79 4.95 -9.88
CA ASP A 109 -11.08 4.33 -9.55
C ASP A 109 -10.91 3.01 -8.78
N GLU A 110 -9.79 2.31 -8.97
CA GLU A 110 -9.39 1.11 -8.24
C GLU A 110 -8.68 1.39 -6.90
N THR A 111 -8.89 2.56 -6.28
CA THR A 111 -8.24 2.87 -4.99
C THR A 111 -9.16 2.56 -3.82
N THR A 112 -8.71 1.65 -2.94
CA THR A 112 -9.35 1.44 -1.62
C THR A 112 -8.52 1.98 -0.48
N PHE A 113 -7.21 2.15 -0.68
CA PHE A 113 -6.31 2.87 0.22
C PHE A 113 -5.11 3.44 -0.53
N LEU A 114 -4.57 4.56 -0.01
CA LEU A 114 -3.36 5.20 -0.52
C LEU A 114 -2.53 5.76 0.64
N PHE A 115 -1.27 5.34 0.76
CA PHE A 115 -0.34 5.79 1.79
C PHE A 115 0.88 6.48 1.16
N ASP A 116 0.97 7.79 1.35
CA ASP A 116 2.14 8.64 1.02
C ASP A 116 2.68 9.41 2.23
N SER A 117 1.95 9.41 3.36
CA SER A 117 2.30 10.13 4.58
C SER A 117 1.92 9.34 5.84
N PHE A 118 2.47 9.76 6.99
CA PHE A 118 2.08 9.20 8.28
C PHE A 118 0.62 9.52 8.60
N GLU A 119 0.18 10.73 8.28
CA GLU A 119 -1.15 11.22 8.63
C GLU A 119 -2.24 10.37 7.95
N ARG A 120 -2.05 10.00 6.68
CA ARG A 120 -2.96 9.09 5.96
C ARG A 120 -2.87 7.65 6.44
N PHE A 121 -1.67 7.17 6.78
CA PHE A 121 -1.51 5.85 7.39
C PHE A 121 -2.23 5.78 8.75
N HIS A 122 -2.13 6.84 9.56
CA HIS A 122 -2.81 6.94 10.85
C HIS A 122 -4.33 6.93 10.68
N GLU A 123 -4.88 7.79 9.81
CA GLU A 123 -6.31 7.83 9.48
C GLU A 123 -6.81 6.45 9.04
N PHE A 124 -6.09 5.79 8.14
CA PHE A 124 -6.44 4.43 7.73
C PHE A 124 -6.42 3.45 8.89
N VAL A 125 -5.36 3.45 9.72
CA VAL A 125 -5.26 2.50 10.85
C VAL A 125 -6.40 2.73 11.85
N THR A 126 -6.73 3.98 12.17
CA THR A 126 -7.79 4.28 13.13
C THR A 126 -9.16 3.94 12.58
N ASP A 127 -9.42 4.27 11.32
CA ASP A 127 -10.76 4.15 10.73
C ASP A 127 -11.01 2.71 10.31
N TYR A 128 -10.06 2.10 9.58
CA TYR A 128 -10.19 0.75 9.03
C TYR A 128 -10.24 -0.31 10.13
N TYR A 129 -9.33 -0.25 11.10
CA TYR A 129 -9.36 -1.19 12.22
C TYR A 129 -10.33 -0.76 13.33
N SER A 130 -10.91 0.45 13.24
CA SER A 130 -11.81 1.02 14.25
C SER A 130 -11.19 0.99 15.66
N ILE A 131 -9.92 1.40 15.75
CA ILE A 131 -9.13 1.43 16.99
C ILE A 131 -8.61 2.84 17.29
N THR A 132 -8.45 3.14 18.58
CA THR A 132 -7.65 4.28 19.03
C THR A 132 -6.22 3.80 19.26
N VAL A 133 -5.24 4.60 18.83
CA VAL A 133 -3.82 4.24 18.97
C VAL A 133 -3.03 5.34 19.66
N ASP A 134 -1.95 4.96 20.32
CA ASP A 134 -0.89 5.88 20.71
C ASP A 134 -0.16 6.38 19.45
N GLU A 135 -0.31 7.67 19.14
CA GLU A 135 0.25 8.27 17.92
C GLU A 135 1.78 8.18 17.87
N ASP A 136 2.46 8.33 19.01
CA ASP A 136 3.92 8.27 19.06
C ASP A 136 4.43 6.85 18.77
N LEU A 137 3.76 5.83 19.33
CA LEU A 137 4.05 4.43 19.02
C LEU A 137 3.69 4.09 17.57
N LEU A 138 2.56 4.57 17.04
CA LEU A 138 2.23 4.37 15.63
C LEU A 138 3.26 5.05 14.72
N ARG A 139 3.68 6.28 15.05
CA ARG A 139 4.67 7.03 14.29
C ARG A 139 6.04 6.35 14.32
N LYS A 140 6.41 5.78 15.46
CA LYS A 140 7.59 4.92 15.57
C LYS A 140 7.45 3.67 14.69
N LEU A 141 6.30 2.99 14.72
CA LEU A 141 6.05 1.84 13.85
C LEU A 141 6.12 2.22 12.37
N TYR A 142 5.55 3.35 11.97
CA TYR A 142 5.57 3.81 10.58
C TYR A 142 6.98 4.19 10.10
N LYS A 143 7.76 4.91 10.91
CA LYS A 143 9.10 5.39 10.54
C LYS A 143 10.18 4.32 10.68
N ASP A 144 10.18 3.60 11.79
CA ASP A 144 11.23 2.65 12.15
C ASP A 144 10.84 1.21 11.81
N GLY A 145 9.55 0.95 11.63
CA GLY A 145 9.03 -0.35 11.28
C GLY A 145 8.98 -1.38 12.37
N PHE A 146 9.14 -0.97 13.63
CA PHE A 146 9.09 -1.92 14.71
C PHE A 146 8.61 -1.31 16.01
N LEU A 147 7.96 -2.18 16.77
CA LEU A 147 7.70 -2.04 18.18
C LEU A 147 8.23 -3.29 18.87
N SER A 148 8.65 -3.14 20.13
CA SER A 148 8.82 -4.28 21.03
C SER A 148 7.46 -4.89 21.39
N ASP A 149 7.45 -6.11 21.92
CA ASP A 149 6.19 -6.75 22.34
C ASP A 149 5.43 -5.91 23.40
N LEU A 150 6.18 -5.22 24.27
CA LEU A 150 5.60 -4.30 25.25
C LEU A 150 4.96 -3.09 24.57
N GLU A 151 5.66 -2.44 23.65
CA GLU A 151 5.17 -1.28 22.91
C GLU A 151 3.97 -1.64 22.03
N LEU A 152 3.95 -2.84 21.44
CA LEU A 152 2.80 -3.31 20.65
C LEU A 152 1.55 -3.46 21.53
N ASN A 153 1.70 -3.99 22.74
CA ASN A 153 0.59 -4.06 23.70
C ASN A 153 0.11 -2.69 24.18
N GLN A 154 0.95 -1.65 24.08
CA GLN A 154 0.62 -0.28 24.45
C GLN A 154 0.09 0.55 23.27
N LEU A 155 0.29 0.08 22.03
CA LEU A 155 -0.10 0.79 20.82
C LEU A 155 -1.62 1.00 20.78
N ILE A 156 -2.39 -0.06 21.06
CA ILE A 156 -3.85 -0.01 21.03
C ILE A 156 -4.33 0.53 22.37
N GLN A 157 -5.06 1.65 22.33
CA GLN A 157 -5.69 2.22 23.52
C GLN A 157 -7.11 1.68 23.61
N GLU A 158 -7.42 0.95 24.69
CA GLU A 158 -8.80 0.55 24.97
C GLU A 158 -9.63 1.82 25.29
N ASN A 159 -10.78 1.95 24.62
CA ASN A 159 -11.75 3.01 24.88
C ASN A 159 -12.49 2.80 26.20
#